data_AF-A0A4D6X2U2-F1
#
_entry.id   AF-A0A4D6X2U2-F1
#
_cell.length_a   1.000
_cell.length_b   1.000
_cell.length_c   1.000
_cell.angle_alpha   90.00
_cell.angle_beta   90.00
_cell.angle_gamma   90.00
#
_symmetry.space_group_name_H-M   'P 1'
#
loop_
_entity.id
_entity.type
_entity.pdbx_description
1 polymer ?
#
loop_
_entity_poly.entity_id
_entity_poly.type
_entity_poly.pdbx_seq_one_letter_code
_entity_poly.pdbx_strand_id
1 'polypeptide(L)'
;MSRPFDMELFLAAVLTGSHSTRQRHLRQAKTIQAEIAKRWQRETPWAWQRKHLVWFLEHCLDESNEATRYYYLLTVRLLARRLEAPWAFTI
;
A
#
# COMPACT_ATOMS: atom_id res chain seq x y z
N MET A 1 24.34 2.77 -3.32
CA MET A 1 23.01 3.39 -3.14
C MET A 1 22.17 3.09 -4.38
N SER A 2 21.20 2.18 -4.27
CA SER A 2 20.18 1.98 -5.31
C SER A 2 19.18 3.14 -5.28
N ARG A 3 18.64 3.49 -6.45
CA ARG A 3 17.58 4.49 -6.57
C ARG A 3 16.33 3.99 -5.80
N PRO A 4 15.65 4.82 -4.97
CA PRO A 4 14.42 4.41 -4.30
C PRO A 4 13.40 3.88 -5.29
N PHE A 5 12.65 2.85 -4.91
CA PHE A 5 11.60 2.29 -5.76
C PHE A 5 10.53 3.35 -6.05
N ASP A 6 10.21 3.55 -7.33
CA ASP A 6 9.24 4.53 -7.77
C ASP A 6 7.81 4.00 -7.64
N MET A 7 7.18 4.32 -6.50
CA MET A 7 5.79 3.95 -6.21
C MET A 7 4.78 4.63 -7.15
N GLU A 8 5.09 5.81 -7.68
CA GLU A 8 4.18 6.52 -8.57
C GLU A 8 4.12 5.86 -9.93
N LEU A 9 5.29 5.57 -10.51
CA LEU A 9 5.39 4.79 -11.74
C LEU A 9 4.74 3.41 -11.57
N PHE A 10 4.96 2.76 -10.42
CA PHE A 10 4.35 1.47 -10.13
C PHE A 10 2.82 1.52 -10.16
N LEU A 11 2.20 2.54 -9.55
CA LEU A 11 0.75 2.63 -9.43
C LEU A 11 0.06 3.37 -10.59
N ALA A 12 0.80 3.97 -11.52
CA ALA A 12 0.26 4.78 -12.62
C ALA A 12 -0.85 4.08 -13.43
N ALA A 13 -0.74 2.75 -13.63
CA ALA A 13 -1.71 1.97 -14.39
C ALA A 13 -3.05 1.72 -13.65
N VAL A 14 -3.08 1.84 -12.32
CA VAL A 14 -4.27 1.54 -11.50
C VAL A 14 -4.83 2.78 -10.78
N LEU A 15 -4.10 3.89 -10.78
CA LEU A 15 -4.52 5.14 -10.14
C LEU A 15 -5.52 5.90 -11.01
N THR A 16 -6.80 5.75 -10.67
CA THR A 16 -7.91 6.48 -11.30
C THR A 16 -8.47 7.56 -10.37
N GLY A 17 -9.26 8.48 -10.94
CA GLY A 17 -9.98 9.51 -10.18
C GLY A 17 -9.25 10.85 -10.07
N SER A 18 -9.71 11.71 -9.16
CA SER A 18 -9.21 13.07 -9.01
C SER A 18 -7.74 13.12 -8.58
N HIS A 19 -7.07 14.23 -8.88
CA HIS A 19 -5.68 14.45 -8.47
C HIS A 19 -5.47 14.25 -6.95
N SER A 20 -6.37 14.81 -6.12
CA SER A 20 -6.30 14.67 -4.66
C SER A 20 -6.44 13.21 -4.19
N THR A 21 -7.32 12.43 -4.83
CA THR A 21 -7.50 11.00 -4.51
C THR A 21 -6.25 10.19 -4.89
N ARG A 22 -5.69 10.43 -6.08
CA ARG A 22 -4.45 9.76 -6.52
C ARG A 22 -3.28 10.07 -5.58
N GLN A 23 -3.12 11.34 -5.19
CA GLN A 23 -2.06 11.74 -4.24
C GLN A 23 -2.22 11.10 -2.86
N ARG A 24 -3.45 10.90 -2.37
CA ARG A 24 -3.71 10.17 -1.12
C ARG A 24 -3.19 8.74 -1.21
N HIS A 25 -3.57 8.02 -2.27
CA HIS A 25 -3.13 6.64 -2.48
C HIS A 25 -1.61 6.54 -2.57
N LEU A 26 -0.95 7.47 -3.27
CA LEU A 26 0.52 7.50 -3.36
C LEU A 26 1.18 7.67 -2.00
N ARG A 27 0.71 8.62 -1.18
CA ARG A 27 1.24 8.85 0.17
C ARG A 27 1.06 7.63 1.07
N GLN A 28 -0.11 7.02 1.03
CA GLN A 28 -0.41 5.81 1.81
C GLN A 28 0.42 4.61 1.33
N ALA A 29 0.58 4.41 0.02
CA ALA A 29 1.38 3.32 -0.53
C ALA A 29 2.87 3.46 -0.18
N LYS A 30 3.42 4.69 -0.19
CA LYS A 30 4.79 4.97 0.28
C LYS A 30 4.95 4.67 1.78
N THR A 31 3.94 4.96 2.59
CA THR A 31 3.94 4.63 4.03
C THR A 31 3.94 3.11 4.25
N ILE A 32 3.05 2.39 3.55
CA ILE A 32 3.00 0.91 3.56
C ILE A 32 4.37 0.34 3.17
N GLN A 33 4.98 0.86 2.10
CA GLN A 33 6.29 0.43 1.65
C GLN A 33 7.37 0.62 2.71
N ALA A 34 7.43 1.79 3.34
CA ALA A 34 8.42 2.08 4.37
C ALA A 34 8.31 1.11 5.54
N GLU A 35 7.10 0.83 6.04
CA GLU A 35 6.89 -0.09 7.15
C GLU A 35 7.20 -1.55 6.79
N ILE A 36 6.82 -2.00 5.59
CA ILE A 36 7.16 -3.34 5.10
C ILE A 36 8.67 -3.48 4.89
N ALA A 37 9.33 -2.47 4.32
CA ALA A 37 10.78 -2.47 4.12
C ALA A 37 11.52 -2.49 5.47
N LYS A 38 11.07 -1.70 6.44
CA LYS A 38 11.64 -1.66 7.80
C LYS A 38 11.58 -3.02 8.48
N ARG A 39 10.46 -3.74 8.35
CA ARG A 39 10.26 -5.03 9.04
C ARG A 39 10.87 -6.23 8.31
N TRP A 40 10.73 -6.31 6.99
CA TRP A 40 11.11 -7.51 6.22
C TRP A 40 12.21 -7.28 5.17
N GLN A 41 12.75 -6.07 5.06
CA GLN A 41 13.72 -5.70 4.03
C GLN A 41 13.20 -5.99 2.60
N ARG A 42 11.88 -5.82 2.39
CA ARG A 42 11.21 -5.98 1.09
C ARG A 42 10.90 -4.60 0.50
N GLU A 43 11.91 -4.00 -0.10
CA GLU A 43 11.86 -2.63 -0.63
C GLU A 43 10.91 -2.46 -1.82
N THR A 44 10.69 -3.53 -2.60
CA THR A 44 9.85 -3.49 -3.80
C THR A 44 8.52 -4.21 -3.58
N PRO A 45 7.39 -3.64 -4.00
CA PRO A 45 6.08 -4.27 -3.94
C PRO A 45 5.98 -5.62 -4.65
N TRP A 46 6.79 -5.85 -5.69
CA TRP A 46 6.83 -7.13 -6.41
C TRP A 46 7.16 -8.33 -5.54
N ALA A 47 7.92 -8.14 -4.45
CA ALA A 47 8.27 -9.20 -3.51
C ALA A 47 7.24 -9.36 -2.37
N TRP A 48 6.15 -8.59 -2.38
CA TRP A 48 5.19 -8.63 -1.30
C TRP A 48 4.29 -9.87 -1.37
N GLN A 49 3.82 -10.27 -0.20
CA GLN A 49 2.84 -11.33 0.00
C GLN A 49 1.67 -10.75 0.80
N ARG A 50 0.51 -11.40 0.73
CA ARG A 50 -0.70 -10.99 1.47
C ARG A 50 -0.41 -10.66 2.94
N LYS A 51 0.41 -11.47 3.61
CA LYS A 51 0.78 -11.29 5.02
C LYS A 51 1.42 -9.94 5.34
N HIS A 52 2.17 -9.34 4.41
CA HIS A 52 2.81 -8.04 4.66
C HIS A 52 1.77 -6.92 4.73
N LEU A 53 0.76 -6.98 3.85
CA LEU A 53 -0.34 -6.02 3.81
C LEU A 53 -1.31 -6.22 4.97
N VAL A 54 -1.62 -7.49 5.33
CA VAL A 54 -2.44 -7.82 6.50
C VAL A 54 -1.78 -7.28 7.78
N TRP A 55 -0.50 -7.59 7.99
CA TRP A 55 0.23 -7.10 9.16
C TRP A 55 0.23 -5.57 9.23
N PHE A 56 0.42 -4.86 8.11
CA PHE A 56 0.35 -3.39 8.11
C PHE A 56 -1.03 -2.89 8.59
N LEU A 57 -2.11 -3.47 8.07
CA LEU A 57 -3.47 -3.08 8.44
C LEU A 57 -3.78 -3.37 9.92
N GLU A 58 -3.28 -4.48 10.44
CA GLU A 58 -3.53 -4.90 11.83
C GLU A 58 -2.63 -4.17 12.83
N HIS A 59 -1.35 -3.95 12.52
CA HIS A 59 -0.37 -3.48 13.49
C HIS A 59 0.01 -2.01 13.33
N CYS A 60 0.06 -1.49 12.09
CA CYS A 60 0.42 -0.09 11.87
C CYS A 60 -0.78 0.86 11.97
N LEU A 61 -2.00 0.33 11.93
CA LEU A 61 -3.24 1.10 11.99
C LEU A 61 -4.12 0.77 13.20
N ASP A 62 -3.58 0.05 14.20
CA ASP A 62 -4.34 -0.41 15.37
C ASP A 62 -5.00 0.76 16.11
N GLU A 63 -4.25 1.83 16.37
CA GLU A 63 -4.72 3.04 17.06
C GLU A 63 -5.39 4.05 16.11
N SER A 64 -5.50 3.74 14.81
CA SER A 64 -6.11 4.64 13.84
C SER A 64 -7.63 4.56 13.87
N ASN A 65 -8.29 5.70 13.72
CA ASN A 65 -9.75 5.73 13.57
C ASN A 65 -10.22 4.99 12.30
N GLU A 66 -11.51 4.65 12.28
CA GLU A 66 -12.14 3.88 11.21
C GLU A 66 -11.98 4.54 9.83
N ALA A 67 -12.09 5.86 9.74
CA ALA A 67 -11.94 6.57 8.47
C ALA A 67 -10.52 6.43 7.91
N THR A 68 -9.50 6.55 8.75
CA THR A 68 -8.10 6.35 8.35
C THR A 68 -7.87 4.92 7.89
N ARG A 69 -8.35 3.93 8.68
CA ARG A 69 -8.28 2.50 8.33
C ARG A 69 -8.93 2.24 6.97
N TYR A 70 -10.12 2.81 6.76
CA TYR A 70 -10.86 2.71 5.51
C TYR A 70 -10.07 3.21 4.30
N TYR A 71 -9.46 4.40 4.37
CA TYR A 71 -8.67 4.90 3.25
C TYR A 71 -7.42 4.07 2.98
N TYR A 72 -6.77 3.56 4.03
CA TYR A 72 -5.64 2.63 3.85
C TYR A 72 -6.08 1.30 3.22
N LEU A 73 -7.24 0.77 3.60
CA LEU A 73 -7.82 -0.42 2.96
C LEU A 73 -8.02 -0.20 1.46
N LEU A 74 -8.54 0.97 1.05
CA LEU A 74 -8.69 1.29 -0.38
C LEU A 74 -7.33 1.28 -1.11
N THR A 75 -6.29 1.81 -0.48
CA THR A 75 -4.93 1.77 -1.03
C THR A 75 -4.37 0.34 -1.11
N VAL A 76 -4.60 -0.49 -0.09
CA VAL A 76 -4.20 -1.91 -0.10
C VAL A 76 -4.89 -2.69 -1.23
N ARG A 77 -6.16 -2.40 -1.51
CA ARG A 77 -6.89 -2.99 -2.64
C ARG A 77 -6.30 -2.57 -4.00
N LEU A 78 -5.87 -1.32 -4.14
CA LEU A 78 -5.16 -0.87 -5.36
C LEU A 78 -3.81 -1.57 -5.53
N LEU A 79 -3.05 -1.76 -4.44
CA LEU A 79 -1.79 -2.51 -4.44
C LEU A 79 -2.01 -3.97 -4.87
N ALA A 80 -3.02 -4.64 -4.30
CA ALA A 80 -3.37 -6.01 -4.68
C ALA A 80 -3.76 -6.12 -6.16
N ARG A 81 -4.57 -5.17 -6.65
CA ARG A 81 -4.93 -5.08 -8.08
C ARG A 81 -3.69 -4.88 -8.94
N ARG A 82 -2.76 -4.01 -8.55
CA ARG A 82 -1.53 -3.74 -9.31
C ARG A 82 -0.60 -4.95 -9.36
N LEU A 83 -0.57 -5.73 -8.28
CA LEU A 83 0.19 -6.97 -8.18
C LEU A 83 -0.51 -8.16 -8.85
N GLU A 84 -1.72 -7.95 -9.41
CA GLU A 84 -2.57 -9.01 -9.97
C GLU A 84 -2.79 -10.16 -8.98
N ALA A 85 -2.78 -9.83 -7.70
CA ALA A 85 -2.89 -10.81 -6.63
C ALA A 85 -4.37 -11.05 -6.27
N PRO A 86 -4.80 -12.31 -6.08
CA PRO A 86 -6.19 -12.65 -5.75
C PRO A 86 -6.53 -12.36 -4.27
N TRP A 87 -5.89 -11.38 -3.65
CA TRP A 87 -6.04 -11.10 -2.23
C TRP A 87 -7.25 -10.20 -1.97
N ALA A 88 -8.21 -10.73 -1.21
CA ALA A 88 -9.30 -9.94 -0.65
C ALA A 88 -8.91 -9.37 0.71
N PHE A 89 -9.24 -8.09 0.92
CA PHE A 89 -9.07 -7.38 2.19
C PHE A 89 -10.40 -6.75 2.61
N THR A 90 -10.75 -6.97 3.88
CA THR A 90 -11.92 -6.41 4.58
C THR A 90 -11.43 -5.71 5.84
N ILE A 91 -12.17 -4.71 6.30
CA ILE A 91 -12.04 -4.14 7.65
C ILE A 91 -12.97 -4.92 8.57
#